data_AF-A0A7N1A5S4-F1
#
_entry.id   AF-A0A7N1A5S4-F1
#
_cell.length_a   1.000
_cell.length_b   1.000
_cell.length_c   1.000
_cell.angle_alpha   90.00
_cell.angle_beta   90.00
_cell.angle_gamma   90.00
#
_symmetry.space_group_name_H-M   'P 1'
#
loop_
_entity.id
_entity.type
_entity.pdbx_description
1 polymer ?
#
loop_
_entity_poly.entity_id
_entity_poly.type
_entity_poly.pdbx_seq_one_letter_code
_entity_poly.pdbx_strand_id
1 'polypeptide(L)' 'GVCGCDRFKSGSIGDVLKTIITKDGYRGLMRGWLPRMLFHAPAAAICWSTYEAAKGFFQDLNGASDESTAN' A
#
# COMPACT_ATOMS: atom_id res chain seq x y z
N GLY A 1 -28.40 7.88 -6.70
CA GLY A 1 -28.08 8.29 -8.07
C GLY A 1 -26.67 8.83 -8.11
N VAL A 2 -25.85 8.35 -9.03
CA VAL A 2 -24.57 8.97 -9.38
C VAL A 2 -24.74 9.51 -10.79
N CYS A 3 -25.21 10.76 -10.88
CA CYS A 3 -25.31 11.47 -12.14
C CYS A 3 -23.95 12.10 -12.43
N GLY A 4 -23.41 11.87 -13.62
CA GLY A 4 -22.32 12.70 -14.13
C GLY A 4 -21.37 11.95 -15.05
N CYS A 5 -21.74 11.85 -16.32
CA CYS A 5 -20.75 11.71 -17.38
C CYS A 5 -19.97 13.03 -17.51
N ASP A 6 -19.07 13.33 -16.58
CA ASP A 6 -18.13 14.45 -16.71
C ASP A 6 -17.02 14.01 -17.70
N ARG A 7 -17.20 14.37 -18.97
CA ARG A 7 -16.22 14.12 -20.05
C ARG A 7 -15.01 15.04 -19.82
N PHE A 8 -14.02 14.57 -19.07
CA PHE A 8 -12.77 15.30 -18.82
C PHE A 8 -12.07 15.60 -20.15
N LYS A 9 -12.04 16.88 -20.54
CA LYS A 9 -11.61 17.35 -21.86
C LYS A 9 -10.13 17.74 -21.93
N SER A 10 -9.35 17.53 -20.86
CA SER A 10 -7.92 17.83 -20.82
C SER A 10 -7.18 16.73 -20.06
N GLY A 11 -6.12 16.18 -20.64
CA GLY A 11 -5.43 14.96 -20.20
C GLY A 11 -4.64 15.07 -18.89
N SER A 12 -4.99 16.00 -17.99
CA SER A 12 -4.29 16.23 -16.74
C SER A 12 -5.07 15.67 -15.56
N ILE A 13 -4.48 14.68 -14.89
CA ILE A 13 -5.02 14.04 -13.67
C ILE A 13 -5.28 15.05 -12.55
N GLY A 14 -4.52 16.15 -12.49
CA GLY A 14 -4.69 17.20 -11.47
C GLY A 14 -6.00 17.97 -11.60
N ASP A 15 -6.46 18.21 -12.84
CA ASP A 15 -7.72 18.94 -13.10
C ASP A 15 -8.94 18.09 -12.71
N VAL A 16 -8.84 16.79 -12.99
CA VAL A 16 -9.79 15.76 -12.57
C VAL A 16 -9.86 15.69 -11.04
N LEU A 17 -8.71 15.58 -10.37
CA LEU A 17 -8.63 15.49 -8.91
C LEU A 17 -9.22 16.73 -8.24
N LYS A 18 -8.90 17.93 -8.75
CA LYS A 18 -9.44 19.20 -8.24
C LYS A 18 -10.96 19.24 -8.36
N THR A 19 -11.49 18.82 -9.50
CA THR A 19 -12.94 18.77 -9.75
C THR A 19 -13.65 17.81 -8.79
N ILE A 20 -13.08 16.62 -8.56
CA ILE A 20 -13.62 15.61 -7.63
C ILE A 20 -13.59 16.13 -6.19
N ILE A 21 -12.49 16.75 -5.77
CA ILE A 21 -12.37 17.31 -4.41
C ILE A 21 -13.36 18.46 -4.20
N THR A 22 -13.60 19.32 -5.20
CA THR A 22 -14.58 20.40 -5.09
C THR A 22 -16.03 19.90 -5.07
N LYS A 23 -16.35 18.79 -5.76
CA LYS A 23 -17.72 18.23 -5.81
C LYS A 23 -18.06 17.30 -4.64
N ASP A 24 -17.19 16.33 -4.33
CA ASP A 24 -17.43 15.26 -3.35
C ASP A 24 -16.56 15.38 -2.08
N GLY A 25 -15.63 16.34 -2.07
CA GLY A 25 -14.69 16.52 -0.96
C GLY A 25 -13.60 15.43 -0.90
N TYR A 26 -12.76 15.53 0.13
CA TYR A 26 -11.69 14.56 0.39
C TYR A 26 -12.24 13.14 0.67
N ARG A 27 -13.46 13.06 1.23
CA ARG A 27 -14.11 11.78 1.56
C ARG A 27 -14.52 10.98 0.32
N GLY A 28 -14.86 11.65 -0.79
CA GLY A 28 -15.13 11.00 -2.07
C GLY A 28 -13.89 10.31 -2.63
N LEU A 29 -12.72 10.96 -2.55
CA LEU A 29 -11.44 10.40 -2.99
C LEU A 29 -11.02 9.19 -2.14
N MET A 30 -11.17 9.32 -0.82
CA MET A 30 -10.81 8.26 0.13
C MET A 30 -11.67 7.00 -0.04
N ARG A 31 -12.95 7.12 -0.41
CA ARG A 31 -13.83 5.95 -0.61
C ARG A 31 -13.41 5.05 -1.78
N GLY A 32 -12.65 5.56 -2.75
CA GLY A 32 -12.07 4.77 -3.84
C GLY A 32 -10.66 4.27 -3.56
N TRP A 33 -9.82 5.09 -2.93
CA TRP A 33 -8.44 4.75 -2.64
C TRP A 33 -8.28 3.76 -1.46
N LEU A 34 -9.09 3.94 -0.41
CA LEU A 34 -9.06 3.11 0.79
C LEU A 34 -9.30 1.62 0.51
N PRO A 35 -10.34 1.18 -0.23
CA PRO A 35 -10.51 -0.25 -0.53
C PRO A 35 -9.31 -0.83 -1.29
N ARG A 36 -8.71 -0.08 -2.23
CA ARG A 36 -7.52 -0.55 -2.96
C ARG A 36 -6.33 -0.78 -2.04
N MET A 37 -6.12 0.10 -1.05
CA MET A 37 -5.06 -0.06 -0.06
C MET A 37 -5.34 -1.23 0.91
N LEU A 38 -6.59 -1.38 1.35
CA LEU A 38 -7.00 -2.49 2.22
C LEU A 38 -6.78 -3.85 1.55
N PHE A 39 -6.99 -3.98 0.24
CA PHE A 39 -6.70 -5.21 -0.50
C PHE A 39 -5.21 -5.46 -0.75
N HIS A 40 -4.36 -4.42 -0.72
CA HIS A 40 -2.91 -4.58 -0.90
C HIS A 40 -2.20 -4.95 0.42
N ALA A 41 -2.80 -4.60 1.56
CA ALA A 41 -2.24 -4.85 2.89
C ALA A 41 -1.87 -6.33 3.16
N PRO A 42 -2.67 -7.35 2.79
CA PRO A 42 -2.34 -8.75 3.04
C PRO A 42 -1.10 -9.21 2.26
N ALA A 43 -0.96 -8.81 1.00
CA ALA A 43 0.19 -9.17 0.16
C ALA A 43 1.48 -8.51 0.67
N ALA A 44 1.39 -7.24 1.08
CA ALA A 44 2.50 -6.52 1.70
C ALA A 44 2.91 -7.16 3.04
N ALA A 45 1.94 -7.56 3.88
CA ALA A 45 2.19 -8.24 5.14
C ALA A 45 2.90 -9.59 4.95
N ILE A 46 2.43 -10.43 4.02
CA ILE A 46 3.06 -11.73 3.71
C ILE A 46 4.49 -11.53 3.22
N CYS A 47 4.73 -10.55 2.35
CA CYS A 47 6.06 -10.23 1.84
C CYS A 47 7.01 -9.85 2.99
N TRP A 48 6.55 -9.01 3.90
CA TRP A 48 7.32 -8.62 5.09
C TRP A 48 7.59 -9.81 6.03
N SER A 49 6.56 -10.61 6.35
CA SER A 49 6.72 -11.82 7.16
C SER A 49 7.68 -12.83 6.54
N THR A 50 7.64 -12.99 5.21
CA THR A 50 8.57 -13.87 4.49
C THR A 50 10.00 -13.35 4.57
N TYR A 51 10.20 -12.03 4.44
CA TYR A 51 11.51 -11.41 4.54
C TYR A 51 12.11 -11.56 5.94
N GLU A 52 11.31 -11.36 6.99
CA GLU A 52 11.75 -11.55 8.39
C GLU A 52 12.06 -13.02 8.68
N ALA A 53 11.22 -13.94 8.24
CA ALA A 53 11.48 -15.37 8.36
C ALA A 53 12.78 -15.76 7.65
N ALA A 54 12.96 -15.34 6.40
CA ALA A 54 14.17 -15.61 5.64
C ALA A 54 15.43 -15.00 6.29
N LYS A 55 15.33 -13.78 6.84
CA LYS A 55 16.42 -13.14 7.58
C LYS A 55 16.75 -13.91 8.86
N GLY A 56 15.75 -14.33 9.63
CA GLY A 56 15.94 -15.15 10.83
C GLY A 56 16.65 -16.46 10.50
N PHE A 57 16.15 -17.22 9.51
CA PHE A 57 16.80 -18.44 9.05
C PHE A 57 18.25 -18.24 8.60
N PHE A 58 18.57 -17.13 7.93
CA PHE A 58 19.94 -16.84 7.49
C PHE A 58 20.85 -16.41 8.65
N GLN A 59 20.30 -15.69 9.63
CA GLN A 59 21.02 -15.30 10.84
C GLN A 59 21.24 -16.48 11.78
N ASP A 60 20.31 -17.43 11.89
CA ASP A 60 20.50 -18.67 12.64
C ASP A 60 21.60 -19.54 12.01
N LEU A 61 21.68 -19.60 10.68
CA LEU A 61 22.74 -20.32 9.96
C LEU A 61 24.10 -19.63 10.07
N ASN A 62 24.14 -18.29 10.06
CA ASN A 62 25.38 -17.52 10.22
C ASN A 62 25.76 -17.31 11.70
N GLY A 63 24.82 -17.52 12.63
CA GLY A 63 24.98 -17.48 14.08
C GLY A 63 25.40 -18.84 14.64
N ALA A 64 25.21 -19.95 13.93
CA ALA A 64 25.90 -21.20 14.26
C ALA A 64 27.43 -21.10 14.13
N SER A 65 27.95 -20.07 13.46
CA SER A 65 29.37 -19.67 13.50
C SER A 65 29.75 -18.70 14.63
N ASP A 66 28.77 -18.12 15.36
CA ASP A 66 28.98 -17.10 16.41
C ASP A 66 28.19 -17.35 17.73
N GLU A 67 27.51 -18.49 17.91
CA GLU A 67 26.90 -18.99 19.18
C GLU A 67 27.86 -20.00 19.84
N SER A 68 29.15 -19.69 19.82
CA SER A 68 30.18 -20.29 20.69
C SER A 68 30.88 -19.23 21.55
N THR A 69 30.35 -17.99 21.65
CA THR A 69 31.00 -16.93 22.45
C THR A 69 30.04 -15.99 23.20
N ALA A 70 28.78 -16.33 23.42
CA ALA A 70 27.98 -15.55 24.38
C ALA A 70 27.10 -16.43 25.27
N ASN A 71 27.80 -17.15 26.17
CA ASN A 71 27.38 -17.21 27.57
C ASN A 71 27.50 -15.82 28.20
#